data_AF-A0A968UJI4-F1
#
_entry.id   AF-A0A968UJI4-F1
#
_cell.length_a   1.000
_cell.length_b   1.000
_cell.length_c   1.000
_cell.angle_alpha   90.00
_cell.angle_beta   90.00
_cell.angle_gamma   90.00
#
_symmetry.space_group_name_H-M   'P 1'
#
loop_
_entity.id
_entity.type
_entity.pdbx_description
1 polymer ?
#
loop_
_entity_poly.entity_id
_entity_poly.type
_entity_poly.pdbx_seq_one_letter_code
_entity_poly.pdbx_strand_id
1 'polypeptide(L)'
;MKTGSILIAVFVCAMLSGIGIAADSKGQPFRVLDISERTYDNGPAIGVLLSEPLDPLVRHDDHLKISNPKEMLKSAWVLSDDKRTLYFPHVEPEIQYSVTVLESLKSASGKELGKRMSQAVTTRKITPVVSFASNGLLLPTKMSQGLPIVTVNVKAVNIEFFRMKDESLAKFINWDKTTDNQETHHLNQLRQNSEIVYTGRFDLDAPPNKRVVYHIPVENIEQLQKPGVYLAVMREPGEYDHNYQAAYFLVTDIALHARIYNAESVIFASSLKTGAALPNVKLTFYDTNSKVIAEGTTDDEGKYRHPDKILNKVNIIKASRDNEIGVLPVNIPALDLSDFDLGGRSQRNREIFIYSPRDIYRPGEKMTISGLLRDYDARPTETLPLKSVLYRPDGKEAKTFTWQPQKAELDGMNSLSDRD
;
A
#
# COMPACT_ATOMS: atom_id res chain seq x y z
N MET A 1 38.30 -27.34 9.20
CA MET A 1 38.45 -26.74 7.85
C MET A 1 37.06 -26.48 7.27
N LYS A 2 36.93 -25.36 6.55
CA LYS A 2 35.72 -24.77 5.93
C LYS A 2 34.89 -23.83 6.82
N THR A 3 35.49 -22.65 6.98
CA THR A 3 34.89 -21.33 7.22
C THR A 3 33.96 -20.95 6.07
N GLY A 4 32.71 -20.59 6.38
CA GLY A 4 31.76 -19.94 5.47
C GLY A 4 31.42 -18.56 6.01
N SER A 5 32.06 -17.53 5.49
CA SER A 5 31.77 -16.13 5.83
C SER A 5 30.51 -15.68 5.06
N ILE A 6 29.44 -15.38 5.78
CA ILE A 6 28.25 -14.73 5.21
C ILE A 6 28.43 -13.23 5.42
N LEU A 7 28.76 -12.53 4.33
CA LEU A 7 28.86 -11.08 4.27
C LEU A 7 27.43 -10.53 4.10
N ILE A 8 26.83 -10.00 5.16
CA ILE A 8 25.56 -9.26 5.06
C ILE A 8 25.91 -7.84 4.59
N ALA A 9 25.75 -7.60 3.29
CA ALA A 9 25.76 -6.26 2.72
C ALA A 9 24.44 -5.58 3.07
N VAL A 10 24.47 -4.65 4.03
CA VAL A 10 23.36 -3.75 4.31
C VAL A 10 23.32 -2.71 3.18
N PHE A 11 22.40 -2.89 2.24
CA PHE A 11 22.06 -1.85 1.28
C PHE A 11 21.18 -0.81 1.99
N VAL A 12 21.79 0.29 2.43
CA VAL A 12 21.05 1.47 2.87
C VAL A 12 20.46 2.12 1.63
N CYS A 13 19.22 1.76 1.31
CA CYS A 13 18.41 2.50 0.35
C CYS A 13 17.96 3.80 1.04
N ALA A 14 18.72 4.87 0.85
CA ALA A 14 18.28 6.20 1.26
C ALA A 14 17.11 6.61 0.35
N MET A 15 15.89 6.39 0.83
CA MET A 15 14.72 7.11 0.32
C MET A 15 14.94 8.59 0.64
N LEU A 16 15.32 9.38 -0.36
CA LEU A 16 15.17 10.83 -0.30
C LEU A 16 13.67 11.13 -0.39
N SER A 17 13.03 11.20 0.77
CA SER A 17 11.80 11.96 0.94
C SER A 17 12.09 13.43 0.58
N GLY A 18 11.20 13.99 -0.24
CA GLY A 18 11.34 15.31 -0.83
C GLY A 18 11.40 16.42 0.21
N ILE A 19 12.62 16.81 0.58
CA ILE A 19 12.91 18.18 0.95
C ILE A 19 13.27 18.88 -0.36
N GLY A 20 12.49 19.90 -0.72
CA GLY A 20 12.79 20.78 -1.85
C GLY A 20 14.13 21.47 -1.63
N ILE A 21 15.22 20.81 -2.02
CA ILE A 21 16.52 21.42 -2.17
C ILE A 21 16.44 22.16 -3.50
N ALA A 22 16.10 23.45 -3.42
CA ALA A 22 16.55 24.42 -4.40
C ALA A 22 18.08 24.38 -4.39
N ALA A 23 18.66 23.44 -5.13
CA ALA A 23 20.10 23.39 -5.33
C ALA A 23 20.47 24.70 -6.01
N ASP A 24 21.22 25.52 -5.26
CA ASP A 24 21.73 26.83 -5.65
C ASP A 24 22.47 26.67 -6.99
N SER A 25 21.83 27.06 -8.09
CA SER A 25 22.36 26.97 -9.46
C SER A 25 23.35 28.11 -9.77
N LYS A 26 24.02 28.64 -8.72
CA LYS A 26 24.99 29.72 -8.87
C LYS A 26 26.26 29.18 -9.53
N GLY A 27 26.38 29.49 -10.83
CA GLY A 27 27.61 29.31 -11.61
C GLY A 27 27.57 28.21 -12.67
N GLN A 28 26.53 27.38 -12.73
CA GLN A 28 26.40 26.41 -13.83
C GLN A 28 25.85 27.09 -15.09
N PRO A 29 26.28 26.66 -16.30
CA PRO A 29 25.73 27.14 -17.55
C PRO A 29 24.29 26.63 -17.73
N PHE A 30 23.44 27.46 -18.32
CA PHE A 30 22.11 27.03 -18.75
C PHE A 30 22.25 26.12 -19.97
N ARG A 31 21.78 24.88 -19.84
CA ARG A 31 21.91 23.85 -20.87
C ARG A 31 20.73 22.89 -20.83
N VAL A 32 20.46 22.26 -21.97
CA VAL A 32 19.62 21.07 -22.04
C VAL A 32 20.41 19.90 -21.48
N LEU A 33 19.86 19.24 -20.48
CA LEU A 33 20.45 18.07 -19.83
C LEU A 33 20.05 16.78 -20.54
N ASP A 34 18.81 16.71 -21.03
CA ASP A 34 18.26 15.49 -21.63
C ASP A 34 17.07 15.85 -22.55
N ILE A 35 16.95 15.11 -23.66
CA ILE A 35 15.77 15.10 -24.53
C ILE A 35 15.39 13.65 -24.73
N SER A 36 14.31 13.22 -24.09
CA SER A 36 13.93 11.81 -24.03
C SER A 36 12.42 11.63 -23.97
N GLU A 37 11.97 10.42 -24.27
CA GLU A 37 10.59 10.03 -23.98
C GLU A 37 10.40 9.95 -22.47
N ARG A 38 9.34 10.60 -21.98
CA ARG A 38 8.93 10.61 -20.58
C ARG A 38 7.42 10.35 -20.49
N THR A 39 6.93 10.20 -19.27
CA THR A 39 5.49 10.13 -19.01
C THR A 39 5.01 11.48 -18.52
N TYR A 40 3.93 11.98 -19.11
CA TYR A 40 3.21 13.16 -18.66
C TYR A 40 1.72 12.87 -18.70
N ASP A 41 1.00 13.17 -17.61
CA ASP A 41 -0.43 12.91 -17.48
C ASP A 41 -0.81 11.46 -17.90
N ASN A 42 -0.07 10.48 -17.38
CA ASN A 42 -0.22 9.03 -17.64
C ASN A 42 -0.14 8.60 -19.13
N GLY A 43 0.35 9.46 -20.01
CA GLY A 43 0.61 9.16 -21.41
C GLY A 43 2.09 9.40 -21.79
N PRO A 44 2.53 8.89 -22.95
CA PRO A 44 3.84 9.19 -23.48
C PRO A 44 3.93 10.67 -23.85
N ALA A 45 5.08 11.25 -23.58
CA ALA A 45 5.44 12.61 -23.92
C ALA A 45 6.92 12.68 -24.28
N ILE A 46 7.34 13.73 -24.96
CA ILE A 46 8.75 14.06 -25.08
C ILE A 46 9.08 15.13 -24.05
N GLY A 47 10.07 14.85 -23.21
CA GLY A 47 10.56 15.79 -22.20
C GLY A 47 11.88 16.41 -22.62
N VAL A 48 11.98 17.74 -22.51
CA VAL A 48 13.23 18.50 -22.57
C VAL A 48 13.58 18.93 -21.15
N LEU A 49 14.57 18.27 -20.54
CA LEU A 49 15.05 18.59 -19.19
C LEU A 49 16.17 19.62 -19.25
N LEU A 50 16.08 20.64 -18.40
CA LEU A 50 16.99 21.78 -18.37
C LEU A 50 17.77 21.86 -17.05
N SER A 51 18.95 22.48 -17.09
CA SER A 51 19.80 22.66 -15.89
C SER A 51 19.27 23.72 -14.92
N GLU A 52 18.45 24.65 -15.40
CA GLU A 52 17.84 25.72 -14.62
C GLU A 52 16.33 25.80 -14.92
N PRO A 53 15.52 26.28 -13.96
CA PRO A 53 14.09 26.47 -14.19
C PRO A 53 13.83 27.58 -15.23
N LEU A 54 12.73 27.46 -15.95
CA LEU A 54 12.18 28.48 -16.85
C LEU A 54 11.22 29.42 -16.10
N ASP A 55 11.00 30.61 -16.68
CA ASP A 55 9.98 31.53 -16.18
C ASP A 55 8.58 31.03 -16.56
N PRO A 56 7.70 30.70 -15.59
CA PRO A 56 6.35 30.21 -15.88
C PRO A 56 5.42 31.28 -16.47
N LEU A 57 5.77 32.57 -16.42
CA LEU A 57 4.96 33.66 -16.96
C LEU A 57 5.21 33.91 -18.45
N VAL A 58 6.23 33.26 -19.02
CA VAL A 58 6.63 33.41 -20.42
C VAL A 58 6.25 32.16 -21.20
N ARG A 59 5.71 32.36 -22.41
CA ARG A 59 5.46 31.26 -23.35
C ARG A 59 6.78 30.90 -24.06
N HIS A 60 7.21 29.64 -23.94
CA HIS A 60 8.52 29.19 -24.44
C HIS A 60 8.47 28.53 -25.83
N ASP A 61 7.27 28.29 -26.36
CA ASP A 61 6.99 27.55 -27.60
C ASP A 61 7.86 27.96 -28.79
N ASP A 62 8.12 29.26 -28.97
CA ASP A 62 8.88 29.77 -30.12
C ASP A 62 10.35 29.33 -30.11
N HIS A 63 10.84 28.86 -28.96
CA HIS A 63 12.19 28.35 -28.76
C HIS A 63 12.29 26.83 -28.93
N LEU A 64 11.18 26.15 -29.19
CA LEU A 64 11.11 24.70 -29.28
C LEU A 64 10.48 24.30 -30.61
N LYS A 65 11.10 23.35 -31.28
CA LYS A 65 10.62 22.79 -32.54
C LYS A 65 10.57 21.28 -32.41
N ILE A 66 9.49 20.69 -32.89
CA ILE A 66 9.32 19.25 -32.93
C ILE A 66 8.62 18.82 -34.22
N SER A 67 9.17 17.81 -34.87
CA SER A 67 8.60 17.20 -36.07
C SER A 67 8.55 15.69 -35.93
N ASN A 68 7.57 15.06 -36.56
CA ASN A 68 7.57 13.63 -36.84
C ASN A 68 8.08 13.40 -38.29
N PRO A 69 8.11 12.16 -38.82
CA PRO A 69 8.59 11.92 -40.18
C PRO A 69 7.72 12.51 -41.30
N LYS A 70 6.48 12.90 -40.99
CA LYS A 70 5.50 13.40 -41.97
C LYS A 70 5.47 14.92 -42.02
N GLU A 71 5.56 15.57 -40.86
CA GLU A 71 5.31 17.01 -40.74
C GLU A 71 5.94 17.62 -39.48
N MET A 72 5.97 18.96 -39.49
CA MET A 72 6.25 19.78 -38.33
C MET A 72 4.99 19.86 -37.45
N LEU A 73 5.12 19.55 -36.17
CA LEU A 73 3.97 19.56 -35.26
C LEU A 73 3.68 20.98 -34.78
N LYS A 74 2.39 21.24 -34.50
CA LYS A 74 1.96 22.47 -33.83
C LYS A 74 2.46 22.47 -32.39
N SER A 75 2.82 23.65 -31.89
CA SER A 75 3.34 23.77 -30.54
C SER A 75 2.27 23.46 -29.48
N ALA A 76 2.64 22.62 -28.52
CA ALA A 76 1.80 22.14 -27.43
C ALA A 76 2.64 21.88 -26.16
N TRP A 77 3.74 22.62 -25.99
CA TRP A 77 4.66 22.41 -24.87
C TRP A 77 4.02 22.83 -23.55
N VAL A 78 4.21 22.00 -22.52
CA VAL A 78 3.72 22.23 -21.16
C VAL A 78 4.90 22.24 -20.20
N LEU A 79 5.00 23.28 -19.39
CA LEU A 79 6.04 23.41 -18.38
C LEU A 79 5.68 22.58 -17.13
N SER A 80 6.64 21.83 -16.62
CA SER A 80 6.51 21.06 -15.37
C SER A 80 6.39 21.96 -14.12
N ASP A 81 5.87 21.40 -13.03
CA ASP A 81 5.72 22.11 -11.75
C ASP A 81 7.06 22.57 -11.16
N ASP A 82 8.12 21.78 -11.34
CA ASP A 82 9.49 22.13 -10.96
C ASP A 82 10.15 23.14 -11.91
N LYS A 83 9.43 23.51 -12.99
CA LYS A 83 9.80 24.48 -14.03
C LYS A 83 11.06 24.10 -14.83
N ARG A 84 11.54 22.87 -14.73
CA ARG A 84 12.78 22.43 -15.39
C ARG A 84 12.56 21.52 -16.58
N THR A 85 11.34 21.07 -16.81
CA THR A 85 11.01 20.17 -17.91
C THR A 85 9.91 20.76 -18.76
N LEU A 86 10.14 20.84 -20.07
CA LEU A 86 9.09 21.10 -21.05
C LEU A 86 8.64 19.76 -21.64
N TYR A 87 7.35 19.47 -21.52
CA TYR A 87 6.73 18.27 -22.06
C TYR A 87 5.98 18.59 -23.34
N PHE A 88 6.18 17.79 -24.38
CA PHE A 88 5.28 17.72 -25.53
C PHE A 88 4.40 16.47 -25.36
N PRO A 89 3.14 16.61 -24.93
CA PRO A 89 2.27 15.49 -24.59
C PRO A 89 1.68 14.80 -25.84
N HIS A 90 1.02 13.66 -25.63
CA HIS A 90 0.25 12.93 -26.65
C HIS A 90 1.06 12.51 -27.88
N VAL A 91 2.34 12.17 -27.69
CA VAL A 91 3.15 11.60 -28.77
C VAL A 91 2.65 10.19 -29.11
N GLU A 92 2.71 9.83 -30.38
CA GLU A 92 2.34 8.50 -30.86
C GLU A 92 3.48 7.52 -30.56
N PRO A 93 3.19 6.27 -30.16
CA PRO A 93 4.19 5.24 -29.93
C PRO A 93 4.87 4.81 -31.24
N GLU A 94 6.09 4.28 -31.14
CA GLU A 94 6.89 3.78 -32.27
C GLU A 94 7.18 4.81 -33.38
N ILE A 95 7.07 6.11 -33.08
CA ILE A 95 7.42 7.20 -33.98
C ILE A 95 8.75 7.84 -33.58
N GLN A 96 9.58 8.18 -34.57
CA GLN A 96 10.78 8.97 -34.37
C GLN A 96 10.46 10.46 -34.50
N TYR A 97 10.67 11.21 -33.43
CA TYR A 97 10.53 12.66 -33.38
C TYR A 97 11.89 13.34 -33.45
N SER A 98 11.99 14.44 -34.18
CA SER A 98 13.15 15.33 -34.15
C SER A 98 12.80 16.55 -33.31
N VAL A 99 13.52 16.77 -32.22
CA VAL A 99 13.29 17.84 -31.27
C VAL A 99 14.45 18.80 -31.34
N THR A 100 14.19 20.08 -31.54
CA THR A 100 15.20 21.15 -31.53
C THR A 100 14.85 22.19 -30.47
N VAL A 101 15.82 22.50 -29.62
CA VAL A 101 15.79 23.62 -28.68
C VAL A 101 16.69 24.71 -29.24
N LEU A 102 16.14 25.92 -29.43
CA LEU A 102 16.87 27.05 -29.99
C LEU A 102 17.79 27.70 -28.96
N GLU A 103 18.91 28.24 -29.43
CA GLU A 103 19.91 28.98 -28.65
C GLU A 103 19.32 30.16 -27.86
N SER A 104 18.19 30.70 -28.32
CA SER A 104 17.50 31.85 -27.74
C SER A 104 16.64 31.54 -26.52
N LEU A 105 16.48 30.26 -26.14
CA LEU A 105 15.75 29.88 -24.92
C LEU A 105 16.45 30.50 -23.69
N LYS A 106 15.65 31.08 -22.78
CA LYS A 106 16.14 31.74 -21.56
C LYS A 106 15.67 31.02 -20.30
N SER A 107 16.55 30.86 -19.33
CA SER A 107 16.17 30.44 -17.97
C SER A 107 15.46 31.57 -17.23
N ALA A 108 14.79 31.24 -16.11
CA ALA A 108 14.20 32.23 -15.20
C ALA A 108 15.23 33.23 -14.63
N SER A 109 16.51 32.86 -14.60
CA SER A 109 17.60 33.74 -14.17
C SER A 109 18.10 34.67 -15.30
N GLY A 110 17.52 34.58 -16.50
CA GLY A 110 17.85 35.40 -17.67
C GLY A 110 19.01 34.88 -18.51
N LYS A 111 19.58 33.70 -18.20
CA LYS A 111 20.66 33.11 -18.98
C LYS A 111 20.12 32.49 -20.28
N GLU A 112 20.76 32.79 -21.39
CA GLU A 112 20.46 32.16 -22.69
C GLU A 112 21.15 30.80 -22.83
N LEU A 113 20.52 29.89 -23.58
CA LEU A 113 21.07 28.57 -23.88
C LEU A 113 22.35 28.68 -24.72
N GLY A 114 22.43 29.69 -25.60
CA GLY A 114 23.62 30.07 -26.36
C GLY A 114 24.03 29.11 -27.47
N LYS A 115 23.49 27.88 -27.50
CA LYS A 115 23.72 26.92 -28.58
C LYS A 115 22.46 26.09 -28.84
N ARG A 116 22.04 26.02 -30.11
CA ARG A 116 20.97 25.10 -30.51
C ARG A 116 21.32 23.66 -30.21
N MET A 117 20.34 22.91 -29.75
CA MET A 117 20.44 21.47 -29.55
C MET A 117 19.36 20.77 -30.38
N SER A 118 19.71 19.68 -31.05
CA SER A 118 18.76 18.85 -31.77
C SER A 118 19.02 17.39 -31.43
N GLN A 119 17.96 16.65 -31.14
CA GLN A 119 18.02 15.24 -30.83
C GLN A 119 16.84 14.51 -31.45
N ALA A 120 17.10 13.33 -32.00
CA ALA A 120 16.05 12.42 -32.42
C ALA A 120 15.67 11.50 -31.26
N VAL A 121 14.38 11.35 -30.99
CA VAL A 121 13.82 10.51 -29.94
C VAL A 121 12.82 9.57 -30.58
N THR A 122 13.04 8.25 -30.47
CA THR A 122 12.07 7.25 -30.89
C THR A 122 11.25 6.83 -29.68
N THR A 123 9.94 7.03 -29.75
CA THR A 123 9.01 6.61 -28.70
C THR A 123 8.86 5.10 -28.68
N ARG A 124 8.73 4.53 -27.48
CA ARG A 124 8.55 3.10 -27.26
C ARG A 124 7.19 2.61 -27.73
N LYS A 125 7.10 1.30 -27.97
CA LYS A 125 5.84 0.59 -28.18
C LYS A 125 5.00 0.60 -26.90
N ILE A 126 3.72 0.88 -27.04
CA ILE A 126 2.73 0.69 -25.98
C ILE A 126 1.97 -0.60 -26.27
N THR A 127 2.24 -1.64 -25.48
CA THR A 127 1.47 -2.87 -25.53
C THR A 127 0.08 -2.61 -24.94
N PRO A 128 -1.01 -2.93 -25.66
CA PRO A 128 -2.35 -2.90 -25.08
C PRO A 128 -2.42 -3.74 -23.81
N VAL A 129 -3.05 -3.20 -22.78
CA VAL A 129 -3.22 -3.90 -21.51
C VAL A 129 -4.60 -3.61 -20.96
N VAL A 130 -5.22 -4.62 -20.38
CA VAL A 130 -6.39 -4.50 -19.52
C VAL A 130 -6.21 -5.41 -18.30
N SER A 131 -6.47 -4.87 -17.11
CA SER A 131 -6.42 -5.64 -15.85
C SER A 131 -7.40 -5.06 -14.85
N PHE A 132 -7.74 -5.80 -13.80
CA PHE A 132 -8.40 -5.18 -12.65
C PHE A 132 -7.47 -4.18 -11.96
N ALA A 133 -8.03 -3.12 -11.38
CA ALA A 133 -7.23 -2.11 -10.66
C ALA A 133 -6.71 -2.62 -9.31
N SER A 134 -7.34 -3.66 -8.77
CA SER A 134 -6.93 -4.33 -7.54
C SER A 134 -7.13 -5.83 -7.67
N ASN A 135 -6.16 -6.56 -7.12
CA ASN A 135 -6.20 -8.01 -6.95
C ASN A 135 -6.79 -8.39 -5.56
N GLY A 136 -7.31 -7.40 -4.80
CA GLY A 136 -7.90 -7.57 -3.47
C GLY A 136 -9.42 -7.64 -3.48
N LEU A 137 -10.02 -7.89 -2.32
CA LEU A 137 -11.47 -7.92 -2.17
C LEU A 137 -12.03 -6.51 -2.37
N LEU A 138 -12.68 -6.28 -3.51
CA LEU A 138 -13.37 -5.03 -3.75
C LEU A 138 -14.64 -4.99 -2.90
N LEU A 139 -14.83 -3.89 -2.17
CA LEU A 139 -16.01 -3.62 -1.33
C LEU A 139 -16.78 -2.44 -1.93
N PRO A 140 -17.70 -2.65 -2.89
CA PRO A 140 -18.53 -1.57 -3.39
C PRO A 140 -19.61 -1.27 -2.35
N THR A 141 -19.38 -0.26 -1.50
CA THR A 141 -20.39 0.29 -0.57
C THR A 141 -21.66 0.72 -1.30
N LYS A 142 -21.47 1.18 -2.54
CA LYS A 142 -22.45 1.23 -3.62
C LYS A 142 -21.69 0.82 -4.87
N MET A 143 -22.26 -0.05 -5.71
CA MET A 143 -21.66 -0.31 -7.02
C MET A 143 -21.57 0.94 -7.90
N SER A 144 -22.02 2.14 -7.46
CA SER A 144 -22.29 3.36 -8.24
C SER A 144 -21.16 3.91 -9.11
N GLN A 145 -19.93 3.44 -8.93
CA GLN A 145 -18.83 3.81 -9.83
C GLN A 145 -18.45 2.69 -10.77
N GLY A 146 -18.85 1.44 -10.53
CA GLY A 146 -18.55 0.28 -11.36
C GLY A 146 -17.37 -0.54 -10.84
N LEU A 147 -16.97 -1.55 -11.61
CA LEU A 147 -15.82 -2.40 -11.31
C LEU A 147 -14.55 -1.76 -11.91
N PRO A 148 -13.56 -1.33 -11.10
CA PRO A 148 -12.41 -0.59 -11.61
C PRO A 148 -11.40 -1.51 -12.32
N ILE A 149 -11.04 -1.11 -13.53
CA ILE A 149 -10.02 -1.73 -14.37
C ILE A 149 -8.97 -0.70 -14.74
N VAL A 150 -7.75 -1.15 -14.99
CA VAL A 150 -6.68 -0.34 -15.58
C VAL A 150 -6.55 -0.75 -17.04
N THR A 151 -6.57 0.22 -17.94
CA THR A 151 -6.47 -0.07 -19.38
C THR A 151 -5.64 0.96 -20.14
N VAL A 152 -5.03 0.51 -21.23
CA VAL A 152 -4.41 1.32 -22.27
C VAL A 152 -4.60 0.62 -23.62
N ASN A 153 -5.05 1.36 -24.63
CA ASN A 153 -5.20 0.87 -26.02
C ASN A 153 -6.07 -0.39 -26.22
N VAL A 154 -6.94 -0.74 -25.27
CA VAL A 154 -7.93 -1.82 -25.42
C VAL A 154 -9.30 -1.21 -25.64
N LYS A 155 -10.01 -1.63 -26.70
CA LYS A 155 -11.31 -1.06 -27.11
C LYS A 155 -12.51 -1.71 -26.46
N ALA A 156 -12.39 -2.97 -26.05
CA ALA A 156 -13.47 -3.72 -25.44
C ALA A 156 -12.90 -4.90 -24.64
N VAL A 157 -13.68 -5.34 -23.65
CA VAL A 157 -13.30 -6.46 -22.79
C VAL A 157 -14.49 -7.37 -22.53
N ASN A 158 -14.27 -8.68 -22.50
CA ASN A 158 -15.28 -9.66 -22.11
C ASN A 158 -15.07 -10.03 -20.65
N ILE A 159 -16.13 -9.93 -19.84
CA ILE A 159 -16.07 -10.28 -18.41
C ILE A 159 -17.17 -11.29 -18.11
N GLU A 160 -16.76 -12.41 -17.51
CA GLU A 160 -17.63 -13.42 -16.93
C GLU A 160 -17.70 -13.19 -15.42
N PHE A 161 -18.92 -13.14 -14.88
CA PHE A 161 -19.17 -12.98 -13.46
C PHE A 161 -19.73 -14.26 -12.88
N PHE A 162 -19.09 -14.72 -11.82
CA PHE A 162 -19.45 -15.91 -11.07
C PHE A 162 -19.88 -15.51 -9.67
N ARG A 163 -20.95 -16.10 -9.14
CA ARG A 163 -21.32 -16.01 -7.73
C ARG A 163 -20.83 -17.27 -7.02
N MET A 164 -20.11 -17.09 -5.91
CA MET A 164 -19.62 -18.19 -5.11
C MET A 164 -20.78 -18.90 -4.39
N LYS A 165 -20.73 -20.23 -4.32
CA LYS A 165 -21.69 -21.01 -3.52
C LYS A 165 -21.39 -20.84 -2.04
N ASP A 166 -22.42 -20.74 -1.21
CA ASP A 166 -22.29 -20.51 0.24
C ASP A 166 -21.45 -21.56 0.96
N GLU A 167 -21.60 -22.83 0.57
CA GLU A 167 -20.83 -23.98 1.08
C GLU A 167 -19.35 -23.94 0.69
N SER A 168 -19.04 -23.22 -0.40
CA SER A 168 -17.69 -23.10 -0.94
C SER A 168 -16.97 -21.82 -0.49
N LEU A 169 -17.65 -20.95 0.25
CA LEU A 169 -17.03 -19.76 0.85
C LEU A 169 -15.91 -20.11 1.83
N ALA A 170 -15.93 -21.30 2.43
CA ALA A 170 -14.79 -21.77 3.23
C ALA A 170 -13.56 -22.10 2.35
N LYS A 171 -13.70 -22.35 1.05
CA LYS A 171 -12.54 -22.59 0.16
C LYS A 171 -11.93 -21.30 -0.38
N PHE A 172 -12.70 -20.22 -0.37
CA PHE A 172 -12.27 -18.84 -0.66
C PHE A 172 -11.18 -18.33 0.33
N ILE A 173 -10.96 -19.06 1.43
CA ILE A 173 -9.98 -18.82 2.48
C ILE A 173 -8.55 -18.64 1.96
N ASN A 174 -8.20 -19.22 0.81
CA ASN A 174 -6.89 -19.05 0.19
C ASN A 174 -6.84 -17.90 -0.83
N TRP A 175 -7.57 -16.81 -0.58
CA TRP A 175 -7.63 -15.61 -1.43
C TRP A 175 -6.28 -15.19 -2.03
N ASP A 176 -5.25 -15.07 -1.18
CA ASP A 176 -3.93 -14.58 -1.59
C ASP A 176 -3.24 -15.47 -2.64
N LYS A 177 -3.57 -16.77 -2.65
CA LYS A 177 -3.11 -17.73 -3.66
C LYS A 177 -3.97 -17.75 -4.93
N THR A 178 -5.10 -17.05 -4.93
CA THR A 178 -6.11 -17.09 -6.01
C THR A 178 -6.10 -15.86 -6.92
N THR A 179 -5.31 -14.84 -6.59
CA THR A 179 -5.29 -13.54 -7.29
C THR A 179 -3.99 -13.20 -8.01
N ASP A 180 -2.98 -14.07 -7.95
CA ASP A 180 -1.79 -13.99 -8.80
C ASP A 180 -2.06 -14.66 -10.17
N ASN A 181 -1.39 -14.26 -11.26
CA ASN A 181 -1.69 -14.71 -12.64
C ASN A 181 -2.03 -16.21 -12.72
N GLN A 182 -3.31 -16.53 -12.94
CA GLN A 182 -3.85 -17.86 -12.66
C GLN A 182 -3.64 -18.84 -13.82
N GLU A 183 -3.06 -20.00 -13.50
CA GLU A 183 -3.07 -21.18 -14.36
C GLU A 183 -4.51 -21.70 -14.57
N THR A 184 -4.81 -22.18 -15.78
CA THR A 184 -6.10 -22.75 -16.21
C THR A 184 -6.70 -23.77 -15.23
N HIS A 185 -5.86 -24.49 -14.49
CA HIS A 185 -6.30 -25.50 -13.52
C HIS A 185 -7.07 -24.90 -12.33
N HIS A 186 -6.71 -23.70 -11.86
CA HIS A 186 -7.39 -23.07 -10.72
C HIS A 186 -8.78 -22.55 -11.11
N LEU A 187 -8.92 -21.97 -12.31
CA LEU A 187 -10.21 -21.51 -12.81
C LEU A 187 -11.22 -22.65 -12.94
N ASN A 188 -10.79 -23.85 -13.31
CA ASN A 188 -11.67 -25.01 -13.36
C ASN A 188 -12.21 -25.40 -11.97
N GLN A 189 -11.38 -25.32 -10.93
CA GLN A 189 -11.84 -25.56 -9.55
C GLN A 189 -12.76 -24.44 -9.06
N LEU A 190 -12.48 -23.18 -9.42
CA LEU A 190 -13.35 -22.05 -9.08
C LEU A 190 -14.72 -22.18 -9.73
N ARG A 191 -14.77 -22.58 -11.01
CA ARG A 191 -16.03 -22.86 -11.74
C ARG A 191 -16.87 -23.98 -11.12
N GLN A 192 -16.26 -24.97 -10.48
CA GLN A 192 -17.03 -26.02 -9.77
C GLN A 192 -17.70 -25.51 -8.49
N ASN A 193 -17.07 -24.53 -7.84
CA ASN A 193 -17.46 -23.96 -6.55
C ASN A 193 -18.26 -22.65 -6.68
N SER A 194 -18.62 -22.27 -7.91
CA SER A 194 -19.32 -21.03 -8.24
C SER A 194 -20.33 -21.27 -9.37
N GLU A 195 -21.17 -20.28 -9.62
CA GLU A 195 -22.17 -20.31 -10.70
C GLU A 195 -22.03 -19.05 -11.54
N ILE A 196 -22.01 -19.19 -12.87
CA ILE A 196 -22.04 -18.04 -13.77
C ILE A 196 -23.38 -17.34 -13.61
N VAL A 197 -23.34 -16.04 -13.29
CA VAL A 197 -24.53 -15.22 -13.10
C VAL A 197 -24.72 -14.17 -14.19
N TYR A 198 -23.63 -13.76 -14.85
CA TYR A 198 -23.66 -12.80 -15.94
C TYR A 198 -22.41 -12.90 -16.81
N THR A 199 -22.56 -12.70 -18.11
CA THR A 199 -21.43 -12.55 -19.05
C THR A 199 -21.72 -11.36 -19.95
N GLY A 200 -20.75 -10.46 -20.08
CA GLY A 200 -20.93 -9.26 -20.89
C GLY A 200 -19.66 -8.85 -21.62
N ARG A 201 -19.85 -8.23 -22.79
CA ARG A 201 -18.84 -7.43 -23.47
C ARG A 201 -19.04 -5.98 -23.06
N PHE A 202 -17.96 -5.33 -22.66
CA PHE A 202 -17.95 -3.93 -22.28
C PHE A 202 -17.02 -3.17 -23.20
N ASP A 203 -17.56 -2.23 -23.96
CA ASP A 203 -16.76 -1.33 -24.77
C ASP A 203 -16.09 -0.27 -23.88
N LEU A 204 -14.83 0.01 -24.18
CA LEU A 204 -13.97 0.90 -23.41
C LEU A 204 -13.67 2.15 -24.23
N ASP A 205 -14.22 3.28 -23.80
CA ASP A 205 -13.93 4.59 -24.40
C ASP A 205 -12.76 5.27 -23.66
N ALA A 206 -11.59 4.63 -23.71
CA ALA A 206 -10.38 5.13 -23.09
C ALA A 206 -9.57 5.98 -24.09
N PRO A 207 -8.97 7.10 -23.65
CA PRO A 207 -8.08 7.89 -24.50
C PRO A 207 -6.92 7.04 -25.04
N PRO A 208 -6.53 7.21 -26.32
CA PRO A 208 -5.43 6.45 -26.90
C PRO A 208 -4.12 6.76 -26.18
N ASN A 209 -3.28 5.74 -26.04
CA ASN A 209 -1.93 5.78 -25.49
C ASN A 209 -1.82 6.29 -24.04
N LYS A 210 -2.95 6.44 -23.34
CA LYS A 210 -2.97 6.89 -21.94
C LYS A 210 -3.43 5.73 -21.06
N ARG A 211 -2.67 5.47 -20.00
CA ARG A 211 -3.07 4.50 -18.98
C ARG A 211 -4.10 5.14 -18.05
N VAL A 212 -5.29 4.57 -17.97
CA VAL A 212 -6.40 5.13 -17.19
C VAL A 212 -7.05 4.06 -16.31
N VAL A 213 -7.63 4.49 -15.19
CA VAL A 213 -8.60 3.68 -14.44
C VAL A 213 -9.96 3.90 -15.09
N TYR A 214 -10.51 2.86 -15.69
CA TYR A 214 -11.85 2.84 -16.27
C TYR A 214 -12.76 2.02 -15.36
N HIS A 215 -14.02 2.39 -15.24
CA HIS A 215 -14.95 1.62 -14.42
C HIS A 215 -16.00 0.93 -15.27
N ILE A 216 -16.09 -0.39 -15.13
CA ILE A 216 -17.06 -1.20 -15.84
C ILE A 216 -18.44 -1.01 -15.19
N PRO A 217 -19.45 -0.57 -15.96
CA PRO A 217 -20.79 -0.33 -15.41
C PRO A 217 -21.46 -1.66 -15.09
N VAL A 218 -21.53 -1.98 -13.79
CA VAL A 218 -22.10 -3.23 -13.27
C VAL A 218 -23.33 -2.98 -12.39
N GLU A 219 -23.65 -1.72 -12.14
CA GLU A 219 -24.72 -1.24 -11.25
C GLU A 219 -26.08 -1.70 -11.70
N ASN A 220 -26.32 -1.74 -13.00
CA ASN A 220 -27.63 -2.04 -13.57
C ASN A 220 -27.81 -3.55 -13.85
N ILE A 221 -26.86 -4.38 -13.43
CA ILE A 221 -26.91 -5.83 -13.61
C ILE A 221 -27.55 -6.43 -12.36
N GLU A 222 -28.84 -6.77 -12.43
CA GLU A 222 -29.65 -7.26 -11.31
C GLU A 222 -28.99 -8.45 -10.58
N GLN A 223 -28.35 -9.35 -11.32
CA GLN A 223 -27.69 -10.53 -10.76
C GLN A 223 -26.47 -10.19 -9.89
N LEU A 224 -25.84 -9.03 -10.12
CA LEU A 224 -24.69 -8.53 -9.37
C LEU A 224 -25.09 -7.61 -8.21
N GLN A 225 -26.38 -7.31 -8.04
CA GLN A 225 -26.89 -6.56 -6.89
C GLN A 225 -27.25 -7.46 -5.70
N LYS A 226 -27.35 -8.78 -5.92
CA LYS A 226 -27.69 -9.73 -4.86
C LYS A 226 -26.50 -9.85 -3.88
N PRO A 227 -26.72 -9.91 -2.56
CA PRO A 227 -25.63 -10.08 -1.63
C PRO A 227 -24.84 -11.37 -1.87
N GLY A 228 -23.51 -11.30 -1.82
CA GLY A 228 -22.65 -12.46 -2.02
C GLY A 228 -21.23 -12.11 -2.41
N VAL A 229 -20.40 -13.15 -2.47
CA VAL A 229 -19.04 -13.07 -3.00
C VAL A 229 -19.08 -13.42 -4.47
N TYR A 230 -18.47 -12.57 -5.29
CA TYR A 230 -18.46 -12.71 -6.74
C TYR A 230 -17.04 -12.71 -7.27
N LEU A 231 -16.76 -13.52 -8.30
CA LEU A 231 -15.52 -13.53 -9.06
C LEU A 231 -15.79 -12.95 -10.44
N ALA A 232 -15.07 -11.91 -10.83
CA ALA A 232 -15.02 -11.40 -12.20
C ALA A 232 -13.78 -11.97 -12.90
N VAL A 233 -13.99 -12.63 -14.04
CA VAL A 233 -12.91 -13.17 -14.88
C VAL A 233 -12.93 -12.44 -16.21
N MET A 234 -11.81 -11.80 -16.52
CA MET A 234 -11.62 -11.00 -17.71
C MET A 234 -10.89 -11.80 -18.79
N ARG A 235 -11.35 -11.65 -20.03
CA ARG A 235 -10.73 -12.22 -21.24
C ARG A 235 -10.49 -11.13 -22.27
N GLU A 236 -9.26 -11.04 -22.77
CA GLU A 236 -8.96 -10.16 -23.89
C GLU A 236 -9.55 -10.73 -25.19
N PRO A 237 -10.31 -9.94 -25.98
CA PRO A 237 -10.85 -10.40 -27.25
C PRO A 237 -9.74 -10.75 -28.26
N GLY A 238 -9.69 -12.00 -28.71
CA GLY A 238 -8.77 -12.44 -29.78
C GLY A 238 -7.43 -12.99 -29.29
N GLU A 239 -7.13 -12.91 -27.99
CA GLU A 239 -6.04 -13.66 -27.39
C GLU A 239 -6.54 -15.03 -26.91
N TYR A 240 -5.85 -16.09 -27.33
CA TYR A 240 -6.09 -17.47 -26.90
C TYR A 240 -5.09 -17.92 -25.82
N ASP A 241 -4.20 -17.02 -25.40
CA ASP A 241 -3.28 -17.31 -24.30
C ASP A 241 -4.04 -17.46 -22.99
N HIS A 242 -3.60 -18.41 -22.18
CA HIS A 242 -4.26 -18.84 -20.93
C HIS A 242 -4.15 -17.82 -19.79
N ASN A 243 -3.81 -16.56 -20.10
CA ASN A 243 -3.65 -15.49 -19.13
C ASN A 243 -5.01 -14.82 -18.91
N TYR A 244 -5.66 -15.21 -17.82
CA TYR A 244 -6.89 -14.59 -17.36
C TYR A 244 -6.56 -13.61 -16.23
N GLN A 245 -7.19 -12.44 -16.26
CA GLN A 245 -7.21 -11.55 -15.10
C GLN A 245 -8.48 -11.87 -14.30
N ALA A 246 -8.33 -12.02 -12.98
CA ALA A 246 -9.43 -12.36 -12.10
C ALA A 246 -9.39 -11.49 -10.85
N ALA A 247 -10.55 -10.99 -10.44
CA ALA A 247 -10.71 -10.25 -9.19
C ALA A 247 -12.02 -10.65 -8.57
N TYR A 248 -12.07 -10.72 -7.24
CA TYR A 248 -13.36 -10.86 -6.58
C TYR A 248 -13.81 -9.56 -5.96
N PHE A 249 -15.12 -9.49 -5.79
CA PHE A 249 -15.81 -8.39 -5.13
C PHE A 249 -16.90 -8.95 -4.23
N LEU A 250 -17.15 -8.24 -3.14
CA LEU A 250 -18.17 -8.59 -2.17
C LEU A 250 -19.31 -7.58 -2.27
N VAL A 251 -20.51 -8.08 -2.54
CA VAL A 251 -21.74 -7.30 -2.47
C VAL A 251 -22.38 -7.59 -1.13
N THR A 252 -22.34 -6.63 -0.21
CA THR A 252 -22.87 -6.81 1.14
C THR A 252 -23.23 -5.47 1.77
N ASP A 253 -24.13 -5.48 2.75
CA ASP A 253 -24.26 -4.37 3.71
C ASP A 253 -23.45 -4.60 4.99
N ILE A 254 -22.84 -5.76 5.20
CA ILE A 254 -22.10 -6.07 6.43
C ILE A 254 -20.64 -5.60 6.31
N ALA A 255 -20.30 -4.51 6.99
CA ALA A 255 -18.92 -4.10 7.22
C ALA A 255 -18.35 -4.87 8.42
N LEU A 256 -17.19 -5.52 8.24
CA LEU A 256 -16.47 -6.17 9.32
C LEU A 256 -15.15 -5.45 9.62
N HIS A 257 -14.87 -5.27 10.90
CA HIS A 257 -13.59 -4.77 11.40
C HIS A 257 -13.20 -5.61 12.61
N ALA A 258 -11.97 -6.09 12.65
CA ALA A 258 -11.43 -6.87 13.76
C ALA A 258 -10.28 -6.14 14.45
N ARG A 259 -10.22 -6.21 15.78
CA ARG A 259 -9.14 -5.67 16.61
C ARG A 259 -8.57 -6.77 17.50
N ILE A 260 -7.25 -6.82 17.59
CA ILE A 260 -6.53 -7.74 18.47
C ILE A 260 -5.99 -6.93 19.63
N TYR A 261 -6.44 -7.25 20.84
CA TYR A 261 -5.93 -6.69 22.09
C TYR A 261 -5.05 -7.72 22.80
N ASN A 262 -4.43 -7.32 23.91
CA ASN A 262 -3.55 -8.21 24.67
C ASN A 262 -4.26 -9.43 25.27
N ALA A 263 -5.53 -9.28 25.68
CA ALA A 263 -6.30 -10.32 26.34
C ALA A 263 -7.51 -10.81 25.55
N GLU A 264 -7.85 -10.16 24.43
CA GLU A 264 -9.08 -10.47 23.70
C GLU A 264 -8.96 -10.13 22.21
N SER A 265 -9.88 -10.67 21.43
CA SER A 265 -10.16 -10.24 20.07
C SER A 265 -11.57 -9.68 20.00
N VAL A 266 -11.73 -8.54 19.34
CA VAL A 266 -13.03 -7.88 19.20
C VAL A 266 -13.37 -7.71 17.73
N ILE A 267 -14.53 -8.19 17.33
CA ILE A 267 -15.06 -8.07 15.98
C ILE A 267 -16.21 -7.07 16.05
N PHE A 268 -16.23 -6.12 15.13
CA PHE A 268 -17.27 -5.11 14.95
C PHE A 268 -17.99 -5.37 13.63
N ALA A 269 -19.31 -5.34 13.66
CA ALA A 269 -20.18 -5.38 12.50
C ALA A 269 -21.01 -4.10 12.41
N SER A 270 -20.97 -3.43 11.26
CA SER A 270 -21.76 -2.22 10.99
C SER A 270 -22.34 -2.25 9.57
N SER A 271 -23.39 -1.47 9.32
CA SER A 271 -23.99 -1.34 7.98
C SER A 271 -23.10 -0.46 7.11
N LEU A 272 -22.70 -0.94 5.92
CA LEU A 272 -21.98 -0.14 4.93
C LEU A 272 -22.85 1.00 4.39
N LYS A 273 -24.18 0.85 4.37
CA LYS A 273 -25.13 1.86 3.92
C LYS A 273 -25.32 2.99 4.92
N THR A 274 -25.37 2.68 6.22
CA THR A 274 -25.79 3.63 7.27
C THR A 274 -24.72 3.94 8.31
N GLY A 275 -23.68 3.12 8.42
CA GLY A 275 -22.69 3.17 9.50
C GLY A 275 -23.21 2.67 10.85
N ALA A 276 -24.48 2.27 10.96
CA ALA A 276 -25.07 1.81 12.21
C ALA A 276 -24.53 0.43 12.62
N ALA A 277 -24.45 0.20 13.93
CA ALA A 277 -24.10 -1.12 14.49
C ALA A 277 -25.09 -2.20 14.02
N LEU A 278 -24.57 -3.40 13.71
CA LEU A 278 -25.40 -4.54 13.31
C LEU A 278 -25.41 -5.61 14.41
N PRO A 279 -26.52 -5.73 15.16
CA PRO A 279 -26.68 -6.80 16.12
C PRO A 279 -27.06 -8.11 15.45
N ASN A 280 -26.90 -9.21 16.17
CA ASN A 280 -27.30 -10.55 15.76
C ASN A 280 -26.65 -11.03 14.44
N VAL A 281 -25.47 -10.51 14.11
CA VAL A 281 -24.67 -11.00 12.98
C VAL A 281 -23.98 -12.28 13.44
N LYS A 282 -24.31 -13.42 12.80
CA LYS A 282 -23.63 -14.69 13.06
C LYS A 282 -22.22 -14.63 12.49
N LEU A 283 -21.21 -14.87 13.33
CA LEU A 283 -19.81 -14.92 12.96
C LEU A 283 -19.32 -16.37 13.00
N THR A 284 -18.62 -16.79 11.95
CA THR A 284 -17.95 -18.10 11.87
C THR A 284 -16.48 -17.88 11.54
N PHE A 285 -15.60 -18.43 12.36
CA PHE A 285 -14.16 -18.24 12.30
C PHE A 285 -13.50 -19.48 11.71
N TYR A 286 -12.75 -19.31 10.61
CA TYR A 286 -12.10 -20.41 9.93
C TYR A 286 -10.57 -20.30 10.01
N ASP A 287 -9.90 -21.43 10.21
CA ASP A 287 -8.43 -21.53 10.09
C ASP A 287 -7.98 -21.69 8.61
N THR A 288 -6.67 -21.84 8.40
CA THR A 288 -6.06 -22.02 7.07
C THR A 288 -6.47 -23.33 6.38
N ASN A 289 -6.96 -24.32 7.12
CA ASN A 289 -7.46 -25.59 6.59
C ASN A 289 -8.96 -25.55 6.34
N SER A 290 -9.58 -24.36 6.37
CA SER A 290 -11.02 -24.16 6.22
C SER A 290 -11.86 -24.82 7.32
N LYS A 291 -11.25 -25.12 8.48
CA LYS A 291 -11.95 -25.68 9.64
C LYS A 291 -12.53 -24.55 10.49
N VAL A 292 -13.77 -24.72 10.91
CA VAL A 292 -14.39 -23.83 11.91
C VAL A 292 -13.68 -24.02 13.25
N ILE A 293 -13.13 -22.93 13.79
CA ILE A 293 -12.42 -22.91 15.08
C ILE A 293 -13.17 -22.13 16.16
N ALA A 294 -14.13 -21.29 15.79
CA ALA A 294 -15.09 -20.67 16.69
C ALA A 294 -16.34 -20.20 15.93
N GLU A 295 -17.40 -19.95 16.69
CA GLU A 295 -18.60 -19.26 16.23
C GLU A 295 -19.02 -18.24 17.29
N GLY A 296 -19.72 -17.19 16.87
CA GLY A 296 -20.15 -16.10 17.73
C GLY A 296 -21.33 -15.34 17.14
N THR A 297 -21.88 -14.40 17.90
CA THR A 297 -22.92 -13.49 17.42
C THR A 297 -22.68 -12.12 17.99
N THR A 298 -22.89 -11.07 17.20
CA THR A 298 -22.72 -9.69 17.66
C THR A 298 -23.84 -9.27 18.61
N ASP A 299 -23.48 -8.49 19.63
CA ASP A 299 -24.38 -7.86 20.58
C ASP A 299 -25.11 -6.64 19.99
N ASP A 300 -25.91 -5.95 20.80
CA ASP A 300 -26.68 -4.76 20.42
C ASP A 300 -25.81 -3.59 19.92
N GLU A 301 -24.53 -3.57 20.27
CA GLU A 301 -23.56 -2.58 19.80
C GLU A 301 -22.79 -3.06 18.55
N GLY A 302 -23.20 -4.19 17.98
CA GLY A 302 -22.56 -4.79 16.81
C GLY A 302 -21.21 -5.40 17.12
N LYS A 303 -20.94 -5.79 18.38
CA LYS A 303 -19.64 -6.30 18.83
C LYS A 303 -19.71 -7.78 19.17
N TYR A 304 -18.64 -8.50 18.89
CA TYR A 304 -18.39 -9.83 19.41
C TYR A 304 -17.01 -9.86 20.05
N ARG A 305 -16.93 -10.33 21.30
CA ARG A 305 -15.68 -10.44 22.07
C ARG A 305 -15.33 -11.90 22.27
N HIS A 306 -14.10 -12.26 21.91
CA HIS A 306 -13.52 -13.56 22.22
C HIS A 306 -12.44 -13.37 23.29
N PRO A 307 -12.45 -14.13 24.40
CA PRO A 307 -11.54 -13.96 25.55
C PRO A 307 -10.08 -14.40 25.29
N ASP A 308 -9.66 -14.41 24.03
CA ASP A 308 -8.32 -14.80 23.58
C ASP A 308 -7.94 -14.03 22.31
N LYS A 309 -6.66 -14.09 21.94
CA LYS A 309 -6.16 -13.66 20.61
C LYS A 309 -6.52 -14.66 19.51
N ILE A 310 -7.80 -15.07 19.40
CA ILE A 310 -8.25 -16.07 18.44
C ILE A 310 -7.89 -15.68 17.00
N LEU A 311 -7.89 -14.38 16.69
CA LEU A 311 -7.58 -13.87 15.36
C LEU A 311 -6.18 -14.26 14.86
N ASN A 312 -5.22 -14.55 15.75
CA ASN A 312 -3.91 -15.07 15.36
C ASN A 312 -3.96 -16.48 14.74
N LYS A 313 -5.07 -17.20 14.90
CA LYS A 313 -5.33 -18.54 14.37
C LYS A 313 -6.38 -18.54 13.25
N VAL A 314 -7.00 -17.38 13.01
CA VAL A 314 -8.07 -17.21 12.03
C VAL A 314 -7.47 -16.79 10.71
N ASN A 315 -7.92 -17.42 9.65
CA ASN A 315 -7.61 -17.01 8.28
C ASN A 315 -8.72 -16.10 7.71
N ILE A 316 -9.99 -16.51 7.88
CA ILE A 316 -11.16 -15.72 7.46
C ILE A 316 -12.25 -15.76 8.53
N ILE A 317 -12.97 -14.64 8.65
CA ILE A 317 -14.25 -14.54 9.35
C ILE A 317 -15.36 -14.42 8.31
N LYS A 318 -16.35 -15.31 8.39
CA LYS A 318 -17.63 -15.17 7.67
C LYS A 318 -18.64 -14.53 8.62
N ALA A 319 -19.33 -13.50 8.14
CA ALA A 319 -20.51 -12.94 8.78
C ALA A 319 -21.75 -13.32 7.97
N SER A 320 -22.85 -13.56 8.68
CA SER A 320 -24.16 -13.82 8.06
C SER A 320 -25.24 -13.17 8.88
N ARG A 321 -26.13 -12.44 8.19
CA ARG A 321 -27.34 -11.86 8.76
C ARG A 321 -28.39 -11.78 7.67
N ASP A 322 -29.57 -12.33 7.91
CA ASP A 322 -30.63 -12.44 6.90
C ASP A 322 -30.07 -13.10 5.61
N ASN A 323 -30.13 -12.41 4.47
CA ASN A 323 -29.56 -12.86 3.19
C ASN A 323 -28.18 -12.23 2.89
N GLU A 324 -27.65 -11.42 3.82
CA GLU A 324 -26.37 -10.74 3.67
C GLU A 324 -25.23 -11.64 4.15
N ILE A 325 -24.12 -11.62 3.41
CA ILE A 325 -22.89 -12.33 3.74
C ILE A 325 -21.76 -11.30 3.80
N GLY A 326 -20.99 -11.30 4.88
CA GLY A 326 -19.77 -10.52 5.01
C GLY A 326 -18.56 -11.44 5.09
N VAL A 327 -17.40 -11.00 4.60
CA VAL A 327 -16.16 -11.76 4.70
C VAL A 327 -15.03 -10.82 5.09
N LEU A 328 -14.24 -11.21 6.08
CA LEU A 328 -13.03 -10.51 6.49
C LEU A 328 -11.83 -11.47 6.50
N PRO A 329 -10.89 -11.36 5.55
CA PRO A 329 -9.59 -12.01 5.69
C PRO A 329 -8.80 -11.37 6.84
N VAL A 330 -8.23 -12.22 7.69
CA VAL A 330 -7.46 -11.83 8.89
C VAL A 330 -5.97 -12.10 8.70
N ASN A 331 -5.62 -12.94 7.73
CA ASN A 331 -4.25 -13.28 7.35
C ASN A 331 -3.56 -12.23 6.46
N ILE A 332 -4.12 -11.01 6.37
CA ILE A 332 -3.53 -9.88 5.65
C ILE A 332 -2.81 -8.96 6.63
N PRO A 333 -1.85 -8.13 6.16
CA PRO A 333 -1.24 -7.11 7.01
C PRO A 333 -2.29 -6.25 7.70
N ALA A 334 -2.06 -5.93 8.97
CA ALA A 334 -2.88 -4.96 9.70
C ALA A 334 -2.80 -3.59 9.02
N LEU A 335 -3.83 -2.77 9.23
CA LEU A 335 -3.87 -1.39 8.72
C LEU A 335 -2.62 -0.64 9.17
N ASP A 336 -1.96 0.05 8.23
CA ASP A 336 -0.84 0.92 8.57
C ASP A 336 -1.35 2.11 9.38
N LEU A 337 -0.76 2.32 10.55
CA LEU A 337 -1.09 3.41 11.47
C LEU A 337 0.11 4.36 11.66
N SER A 338 1.09 4.32 10.77
CA SER A 338 2.31 5.15 10.83
C SER A 338 2.04 6.66 10.80
N ASP A 339 0.95 7.08 10.14
CA ASP A 339 0.49 8.48 10.12
C ASP A 339 -0.11 8.94 11.46
N PHE A 340 -0.39 8.02 12.39
CA PHE A 340 -0.95 8.33 13.70
C PHE A 340 0.13 8.30 14.79
N ASP A 341 0.10 9.29 15.68
CA ASP A 341 0.90 9.24 16.91
C ASP A 341 0.25 8.27 17.91
N LEU A 342 0.65 7.00 17.82
CA LEU A 342 0.20 5.94 18.73
C LEU A 342 1.01 5.88 20.03
N GLY A 343 1.97 6.80 20.22
CA GLY A 343 2.98 6.70 21.26
C GLY A 343 3.97 5.54 21.04
N GLY A 344 5.11 5.59 21.72
CA GLY A 344 6.19 4.60 21.51
C GLY A 344 6.20 3.41 22.47
N ARG A 345 5.41 3.45 23.55
CA ARG A 345 5.50 2.46 24.65
C ARG A 345 4.16 1.81 24.91
N SER A 346 4.12 0.48 24.87
CA SER A 346 2.96 -0.28 25.33
C SER A 346 2.72 -0.03 26.81
N GLN A 347 1.47 0.19 27.20
CA GLN A 347 1.08 0.29 28.60
C GLN A 347 1.41 -1.02 29.33
N ARG A 348 2.04 -0.91 30.50
CA ARG A 348 2.28 -2.02 31.42
C ARG A 348 1.70 -1.66 32.78
N ASN A 349 1.23 -2.66 33.52
CA ASN A 349 0.69 -2.45 34.87
C ASN A 349 1.74 -1.92 35.85
N ARG A 350 3.03 -2.18 35.57
CA ARG A 350 4.18 -1.68 36.31
C ARG A 350 5.22 -1.19 35.32
N GLU A 351 5.78 -0.02 35.60
CA GLU A 351 6.83 0.61 34.80
C GLU A 351 8.11 0.72 35.62
N ILE A 352 9.23 0.41 34.98
CA ILE A 352 10.56 0.66 35.55
C ILE A 352 11.26 1.72 34.71
N PHE A 353 11.58 2.85 35.35
CA PHE A 353 12.43 3.87 34.76
C PHE A 353 13.87 3.56 35.13
N ILE A 354 14.62 3.00 34.20
CA ILE A 354 16.04 2.69 34.35
C ILE A 354 16.86 3.86 33.83
N TYR A 355 17.82 4.32 34.63
CA TYR A 355 18.72 5.41 34.25
C TYR A 355 20.12 5.17 34.79
N SER A 356 21.10 5.80 34.15
CA SER A 356 22.50 5.81 34.57
C SER A 356 23.06 7.23 34.37
N PRO A 357 24.17 7.58 35.05
CA PRO A 357 24.79 8.90 34.86
C PRO A 357 25.25 9.17 33.41
N ARG A 358 25.47 8.11 32.63
CA ARG A 358 25.86 8.11 31.22
C ARG A 358 25.52 6.76 30.59
N ASP A 359 25.45 6.73 29.26
CA ASP A 359 25.11 5.58 28.43
C ASP A 359 26.33 4.90 27.77
N ILE A 360 27.52 5.51 27.86
CA ILE A 360 28.77 4.98 27.29
C ILE A 360 29.80 4.71 28.39
N TYR A 361 30.33 3.49 28.39
CA TYR A 361 31.37 3.01 29.31
C TYR A 361 32.50 2.33 28.53
N ARG A 362 33.74 2.50 29.01
CA ARG A 362 34.89 1.76 28.48
C ARG A 362 35.01 0.38 29.14
N PRO A 363 35.64 -0.61 28.49
CA PRO A 363 35.95 -1.89 29.12
C PRO A 363 36.71 -1.70 30.43
N GLY A 364 36.25 -2.36 31.49
CA GLY A 364 36.83 -2.28 32.84
C GLY A 364 36.28 -1.15 33.72
N GLU A 365 35.49 -0.21 33.19
CA GLU A 365 34.82 0.80 34.01
C GLU A 365 33.65 0.21 34.81
N LYS A 366 33.46 0.70 36.04
CA LYS A 366 32.27 0.37 36.85
C LYS A 366 31.06 1.14 36.29
N MET A 367 30.00 0.41 35.97
CA MET A 367 28.72 0.96 35.54
C MET A 367 27.77 1.08 36.74
N THR A 368 27.17 2.24 36.92
CA THR A 368 26.12 2.46 37.92
C THR A 368 24.78 2.63 37.22
N ILE A 369 23.81 1.80 37.57
CA ILE A 369 22.45 1.82 37.06
C ILE A 369 21.50 2.01 38.25
N SER A 370 20.48 2.82 38.07
CA SER A 370 19.41 3.06 39.03
C SER A 370 18.05 2.79 38.38
N GLY A 371 17.06 2.45 39.21
CA GLY A 371 15.71 2.12 38.76
C GLY A 371 14.64 2.77 39.62
N LEU A 372 13.57 3.28 39.00
CA LEU A 372 12.35 3.70 39.71
C LEU A 372 11.20 2.78 39.27
N LEU A 373 10.72 1.94 40.19
CA LEU A 373 9.53 1.12 39.95
C LEU A 373 8.27 1.91 40.34
N ARG A 374 7.32 2.03 39.42
CA ARG A 374 6.01 2.68 39.61
C ARG A 374 4.90 1.86 39.00
N ASP A 375 3.66 2.15 39.36
CA ASP A 375 2.51 1.66 38.61
C ASP A 375 2.35 2.41 37.27
N TYR A 376 1.32 2.08 36.51
CA TYR A 376 1.05 2.68 35.20
C TYR A 376 0.74 4.19 35.26
N ASP A 377 0.39 4.73 36.43
CA ASP A 377 0.03 6.13 36.65
C ASP A 377 1.14 6.87 37.44
N ALA A 378 2.38 6.34 37.37
CA ALA A 378 3.58 6.84 38.04
C ALA A 378 3.50 6.91 39.58
N ARG A 379 2.54 6.22 40.21
CA ARG A 379 2.38 6.19 41.67
C ARG A 379 3.30 5.13 42.28
N PRO A 380 3.67 5.29 43.57
CA PRO A 380 4.39 4.25 44.29
C PRO A 380 3.63 2.92 44.25
N THR A 381 4.36 1.85 43.98
CA THR A 381 3.84 0.47 44.00
C THR A 381 4.53 -0.34 45.10
N GLU A 382 4.09 -1.57 45.31
CA GLU A 382 4.70 -2.49 46.27
C GLU A 382 6.20 -2.64 46.01
N THR A 383 6.99 -2.63 47.08
CA THR A 383 8.43 -2.88 47.02
C THR A 383 8.68 -4.34 46.67
N LEU A 384 9.19 -4.60 45.48
CA LEU A 384 9.50 -5.93 44.99
C LEU A 384 10.99 -6.05 44.64
N PRO A 385 11.65 -7.17 44.97
CA PRO A 385 12.96 -7.48 44.41
C PRO A 385 12.84 -7.71 42.90
N LEU A 386 13.78 -7.15 42.12
CA LEU A 386 13.77 -7.25 40.67
C LEU A 386 14.93 -8.11 40.18
N LYS A 387 14.61 -9.25 39.56
CA LYS A 387 15.61 -10.06 38.87
C LYS A 387 16.04 -9.38 37.59
N SER A 388 17.34 -9.20 37.42
CA SER A 388 17.94 -8.48 36.31
C SER A 388 19.02 -9.34 35.65
N VAL A 389 19.12 -9.24 34.33
CA VAL A 389 20.10 -9.94 33.51
C VAL A 389 20.82 -8.91 32.65
N LEU A 390 22.15 -8.90 32.72
CA LEU A 390 23.01 -8.11 31.85
C LEU A 390 23.41 -8.96 30.66
N TYR A 391 23.14 -8.48 29.45
CA TYR A 391 23.53 -9.13 28.20
C TYR A 391 24.77 -8.50 27.58
N ARG A 392 25.57 -9.33 26.92
CA ARG A 392 26.67 -8.89 26.07
C ARG A 392 26.16 -8.50 24.67
N PRO A 393 26.96 -7.79 23.85
CA PRO A 393 26.59 -7.48 22.47
C PRO A 393 26.28 -8.70 21.58
N ASP A 394 26.81 -9.88 21.92
CA ASP A 394 26.51 -11.13 21.21
C ASP A 394 25.23 -11.83 21.70
N GLY A 395 24.44 -11.19 22.55
CA GLY A 395 23.18 -11.70 23.10
C GLY A 395 23.33 -12.71 24.24
N LYS A 396 24.55 -13.06 24.65
CA LYS A 396 24.76 -14.00 25.79
C LYS A 396 24.66 -13.28 27.13
N GLU A 397 24.20 -14.01 28.15
CA GLU A 397 24.16 -13.52 29.52
C GLU A 397 25.59 -13.27 30.04
N ALA A 398 25.84 -12.06 30.53
CA ALA A 398 27.08 -11.67 31.19
C ALA A 398 27.00 -11.87 32.70
N LYS A 399 25.86 -11.46 33.30
CA LYS A 399 25.64 -11.49 34.75
C LYS A 399 24.13 -11.50 35.04
N THR A 400 23.73 -12.28 36.04
CA THR A 400 22.38 -12.27 36.60
C THR A 400 22.47 -11.83 38.06
N PHE A 401 21.62 -10.89 38.48
CA PHE A 401 21.59 -10.36 39.83
C PHE A 401 20.16 -9.93 40.20
N THR A 402 19.92 -9.62 41.48
CA THR A 402 18.60 -9.18 41.96
C THR A 402 18.74 -7.82 42.62
N TRP A 403 18.10 -6.80 42.07
CA TRP A 403 18.01 -5.48 42.72
C TRP A 403 17.07 -5.57 43.91
N GLN A 404 17.56 -5.10 45.06
CA GLN A 404 16.77 -5.00 46.27
C GLN A 404 16.13 -3.62 46.39
N PRO A 405 14.88 -3.54 46.88
CA PRO A 405 14.25 -2.26 47.12
C PRO A 405 15.01 -1.47 48.18
N GLN A 406 15.44 -0.25 47.85
CA GLN A 406 15.95 0.71 48.84
C GLN A 406 14.79 1.57 49.34
N LYS A 407 14.70 1.75 50.66
CA LYS A 407 13.74 2.65 51.29
C LYS A 407 14.16 4.08 50.95
N ALA A 408 13.29 4.89 50.34
CA ALA A 408 13.63 6.30 50.13
C ALA A 408 13.72 7.03 51.46
N GLU A 409 14.91 7.54 51.79
CA GLU A 409 15.08 8.62 52.76
C GLU A 409 14.96 9.97 52.04
N LEU A 410 13.88 10.18 51.30
CA LEU A 410 13.56 11.47 50.67
C LEU A 410 12.05 11.52 50.54
N ASP A 411 11.42 12.52 51.18
CA ASP A 411 10.01 12.86 51.00
C ASP A 411 9.67 12.81 49.50
N GLY A 412 8.92 11.79 49.08
CA GLY A 412 8.27 11.72 47.77
C GLY A 412 8.96 10.98 46.62
N MET A 413 10.16 10.41 46.74
CA MET A 413 10.78 9.68 45.59
C MET A 413 11.54 8.41 45.97
N ASN A 414 10.90 7.24 45.79
CA ASN A 414 11.52 5.91 45.87
C ASN A 414 12.56 5.69 44.76
N SER A 415 13.86 5.80 45.06
CA SER A 415 15.02 5.45 44.22
C SER A 415 15.63 4.09 44.58
N LEU A 416 15.90 3.24 43.58
CA LEU A 416 16.69 2.02 43.74
C LEU A 416 18.11 2.27 43.24
N SER A 417 19.09 2.12 44.13
CA SER A 417 20.50 1.93 43.76
C SER A 417 20.99 0.58 44.28
N ASP A 418 22.04 0.03 43.66
CA ASP A 418 22.76 -1.11 44.23
C ASP A 418 24.24 -0.73 44.34
N ARG A 419 24.79 -0.91 45.54
CA ARG A 419 26.23 -0.92 45.80
C ARG A 419 26.61 -2.38 45.96
N ASP A 420 27.06 -2.98 44.86
CA ASP A 420 28.29 -3.80 44.79
C ASP A 420 28.66 -4.16 43.34
#